data_AF-A0A1J0P9K4-F1
#
_entry.id   AF-A0A1J0P9K4-F1
#
_cell.length_a   1.000
_cell.length_b   1.000
_cell.length_c   1.000
_cell.angle_alpha   90.00
_cell.angle_beta   90.00
_cell.angle_gamma   90.00
#
_symmetry.space_group_name_H-M   'P 1'
#
loop_
_entity.id
_entity.type
_entity.pdbx_description
1 polymer ?
#
loop_
_entity_poly.entity_id
_entity_poly.type
_entity_poly.pdbx_seq_one_letter_code
_entity_poly.pdbx_strand_id
1 'polypeptide(L)'
;MLTLNGVTSYANDHYRLLGGVAEGFCGAVELSSTERDALTKARLGQGLFSNRVSKLEPACRVTGLARQQFLVASHIKPWRDCDNRERLSGANGLLLSPHVDKLFDRHWISFDSGGALLCEHEAARDALRCWGIDGANLIRPFSREQETFLHAHRDALRH
;
A
#
# COMPACT_ATOMS: atom_id res chain seq x y z
N MET A 1 1.94 -38.57 -42.17
CA MET A 1 3.06 -39.50 -41.95
C MET A 1 3.86 -38.93 -40.79
N LEU A 2 3.98 -39.74 -39.73
CA LEU A 2 4.61 -39.51 -38.42
C LEU A 2 3.85 -38.68 -37.36
N THR A 3 3.58 -39.41 -36.28
CA THR A 3 2.88 -39.16 -35.02
C THR A 3 3.88 -39.10 -33.85
N LEU A 4 3.36 -38.82 -32.64
CA LEU A 4 3.87 -39.12 -31.27
C LEU A 4 4.63 -37.95 -30.59
N ASN A 5 4.35 -37.46 -29.37
CA ASN A 5 3.63 -37.89 -28.15
C ASN A 5 3.21 -36.61 -27.36
N GLY A 6 2.23 -36.51 -26.46
CA GLY A 6 1.39 -37.49 -25.77
C GLY A 6 0.33 -36.76 -24.89
N VAL A 7 -0.68 -37.55 -24.54
CA VAL A 7 -1.89 -37.30 -23.71
C VAL A 7 -1.48 -36.91 -22.26
N THR A 8 -2.20 -36.23 -21.36
CA THR A 8 -3.58 -36.41 -20.87
C THR A 8 -3.91 -35.34 -19.81
N SER A 9 -5.19 -35.01 -19.70
CA SER A 9 -5.86 -34.45 -18.51
C SER A 9 -5.56 -35.25 -17.24
N TYR A 10 -5.13 -34.58 -16.18
CA TYR A 10 -5.16 -35.04 -14.78
C TYR A 10 -5.46 -33.78 -13.94
N ALA A 11 -6.70 -33.50 -13.53
CA ALA A 11 -7.43 -34.19 -12.47
C ALA A 11 -6.56 -34.45 -11.23
N ASN A 12 -6.70 -33.57 -10.25
CA ASN A 12 -7.23 -33.98 -8.95
C ASN A 12 -6.47 -35.10 -8.20
N ASP A 13 -5.22 -34.87 -7.79
CA ASP A 13 -4.46 -35.85 -6.98
C ASP A 13 -3.68 -35.21 -5.83
N HIS A 14 -4.36 -34.49 -4.92
CA HIS A 14 -3.78 -34.26 -3.58
C HIS A 14 -4.79 -34.07 -2.44
N TYR A 15 -6.03 -34.56 -2.58
CA TYR A 15 -7.02 -34.56 -1.50
C TYR A 15 -7.78 -35.89 -1.42
N ARG A 16 -7.05 -36.99 -1.25
CA ARG A 16 -7.64 -38.23 -0.72
C ARG A 16 -6.56 -39.01 0.01
N LEU A 17 -6.49 -38.82 1.32
CA LEU A 17 -6.11 -39.83 2.31
C LEU A 17 -6.24 -39.24 3.72
N LEU A 18 -7.43 -38.78 4.10
CA LEU A 18 -7.95 -38.87 5.47
C LEU A 18 -9.47 -38.74 5.35
N GLY A 19 -10.17 -39.86 5.45
CA GLY A 19 -11.62 -39.89 5.61
C GLY A 19 -11.96 -39.20 6.95
N GLY A 20 -12.56 -38.03 6.86
CA GLY A 20 -13.01 -37.25 8.01
C GLY A 20 -13.66 -35.98 7.50
N VAL A 21 -14.91 -35.77 7.86
CA VAL A 21 -15.69 -34.59 7.53
C VAL A 21 -14.96 -33.37 8.10
N ALA A 22 -14.26 -32.59 7.28
CA ALA A 22 -13.79 -31.27 7.69
C ALA A 22 -14.96 -30.31 7.49
N GLU A 23 -15.88 -30.31 8.47
CA GLU A 23 -16.80 -29.21 8.66
C GLU A 23 -15.98 -27.92 8.67
N GLY A 24 -16.33 -27.00 7.75
CA GLY A 24 -15.73 -25.68 7.72
C GLY A 24 -15.94 -25.02 9.07
N PHE A 25 -14.86 -24.84 9.82
CA PHE A 25 -14.85 -24.03 11.03
C PHE A 25 -15.05 -22.56 10.62
N CYS A 26 -16.31 -22.17 10.42
CA CYS A 26 -16.72 -20.78 10.50
C CYS A 26 -17.05 -20.48 11.96
N GLY A 27 -16.04 -20.57 12.83
CA GLY A 27 -16.15 -20.03 14.17
C GLY A 27 -16.28 -18.52 14.07
N ALA A 28 -17.48 -17.99 14.30
CA ALA A 28 -17.65 -16.57 14.53
C ALA A 28 -16.74 -16.19 15.71
N VAL A 29 -15.68 -15.44 15.44
CA VAL A 29 -14.81 -14.93 16.50
C VAL A 29 -15.63 -13.94 17.30
N GLU A 30 -16.10 -14.33 18.48
CA GLU A 30 -16.77 -13.43 19.41
C GLU A 30 -15.74 -12.47 20.00
N LEU A 31 -15.77 -11.23 19.50
CA LEU A 31 -14.94 -10.15 20.01
C LEU A 31 -15.54 -9.59 21.30
N SER A 32 -14.68 -9.41 22.31
CA SER A 32 -15.03 -8.67 23.52
C SER A 32 -15.51 -7.24 23.20
N SER A 33 -16.24 -6.62 24.11
CA SER A 33 -16.66 -5.22 23.97
C SER A 33 -15.47 -4.29 23.74
N THR A 34 -14.35 -4.51 24.44
CA THR A 34 -13.12 -3.72 24.31
C THR A 34 -12.47 -3.89 22.93
N GLU A 35 -12.44 -5.11 22.39
CA GLU A 35 -11.91 -5.38 21.05
C GLU A 35 -12.79 -4.74 19.95
N ARG A 36 -14.12 -4.82 20.10
CA ARG A 36 -15.06 -4.12 19.20
C ARG A 36 -14.87 -2.61 19.23
N ASP A 37 -14.70 -2.03 20.40
CA ASP A 37 -14.45 -0.59 20.55
C ASP A 37 -13.10 -0.18 19.95
N ALA A 38 -12.07 -0.99 20.16
CA ALA A 38 -10.75 -0.76 19.57
C ALA A 38 -10.79 -0.83 18.03
N LEU A 39 -11.47 -1.83 17.46
CA LEU A 39 -11.67 -1.96 16.01
C LEU A 39 -12.47 -0.78 15.44
N THR A 40 -13.52 -0.35 16.14
CA THR A 40 -14.33 0.80 15.73
C THR A 40 -13.50 2.08 15.74
N LYS A 41 -12.73 2.32 16.81
CA LYS A 41 -11.83 3.48 16.93
C LYS A 41 -10.73 3.45 15.87
N ALA A 42 -10.15 2.28 15.58
CA ALA A 42 -9.17 2.12 14.51
C ALA A 42 -9.78 2.45 13.14
N ARG A 43 -10.99 1.97 12.86
CA ARG A 43 -11.71 2.26 11.60
C ARG A 43 -12.00 3.75 11.44
N LEU A 44 -12.49 4.39 12.51
CA LEU A 44 -12.74 5.84 12.52
C LEU A 44 -11.45 6.65 12.38
N GLY A 45 -10.38 6.23 13.05
CA GLY A 45 -9.06 6.84 12.96
C GLY A 45 -8.49 6.77 11.54
N GLN A 46 -8.61 5.62 10.89
CA GLN A 46 -8.20 5.43 9.49
C GLN A 46 -9.03 6.31 8.54
N GLY A 47 -10.34 6.40 8.75
CA GLY A 47 -11.22 7.27 7.96
C GLY A 47 -10.89 8.76 8.14
N LEU A 48 -10.62 9.19 9.38
CA LEU A 48 -10.25 10.57 9.69
C LEU A 48 -8.89 10.94 9.09
N PHE A 49 -7.90 10.05 9.20
CA PHE A 49 -6.59 10.23 8.57
C PHE A 49 -6.73 10.35 7.05
N SER A 50 -7.40 9.40 6.41
CA SER A 50 -7.63 9.41 4.97
C SER A 50 -8.33 10.70 4.50
N ASN A 51 -9.35 11.16 5.23
CA ASN A 51 -10.01 12.43 4.95
C ASN A 51 -9.04 13.62 5.02
N ARG A 52 -8.19 13.68 6.05
CA ARG A 52 -7.21 14.76 6.21
C ARG A 52 -6.14 14.75 5.13
N VAL A 53 -5.64 13.56 4.75
CA VAL A 53 -4.71 13.42 3.62
C VAL A 53 -5.35 13.92 2.33
N SER A 54 -6.60 13.56 2.07
CA SER A 54 -7.30 13.96 0.85
C SER A 54 -7.51 15.47 0.67
N LYS A 55 -7.45 16.24 1.76
CA LYS A 55 -7.50 17.72 1.71
C LYS A 55 -6.18 18.33 1.24
N LEU A 56 -5.07 17.63 1.45
CA LEU A 56 -3.74 18.07 1.03
C LEU A 56 -3.32 17.44 -0.30
N GLU A 57 -3.82 16.24 -0.59
CA GLU A 57 -3.44 15.43 -1.75
C GLU A 57 -4.67 15.11 -2.59
N PRO A 58 -4.87 15.79 -3.73
CA PRO A 58 -6.09 15.63 -4.54
C PRO A 58 -6.08 14.36 -5.40
N ALA A 59 -4.92 13.75 -5.64
CA ALA A 59 -4.74 12.60 -6.50
C ALA A 59 -3.45 11.85 -6.14
N CYS A 60 -3.28 10.65 -6.71
CA CYS A 60 -2.01 9.95 -6.64
C CYS A 60 -0.88 10.76 -7.27
N ARG A 61 0.21 10.98 -6.52
CA ARG A 61 1.40 11.70 -7.01
C ARG A 61 2.04 11.05 -8.22
N VAL A 62 2.03 9.73 -8.27
CA VAL A 62 2.71 8.95 -9.31
C VAL A 62 1.80 8.72 -10.50
N THR A 63 0.62 8.15 -10.30
CA THR A 63 -0.28 7.77 -11.41
C THR A 63 -1.21 8.89 -11.86
N GLY A 64 -1.42 9.94 -11.05
CA GLY A 64 -2.39 11.00 -11.31
C GLY A 64 -3.85 10.60 -11.07
N LEU A 65 -4.13 9.36 -10.63
CA LEU A 65 -5.48 8.90 -10.35
C LEU A 65 -6.11 9.71 -9.21
N ALA A 66 -7.23 10.37 -9.47
CA ALA A 66 -7.94 11.22 -8.49
C ALA A 66 -9.10 10.50 -7.77
N ARG A 67 -9.51 9.32 -8.24
CA ARG A 67 -10.64 8.58 -7.65
C ARG A 67 -10.23 7.91 -6.34
N GLN A 68 -10.54 8.56 -5.22
CA GLN A 68 -10.12 8.15 -3.87
C GLN A 68 -10.47 6.71 -3.49
N GLN A 69 -11.58 6.16 -4.00
CA GLN A 69 -11.97 4.75 -3.76
C GLN A 69 -10.94 3.71 -4.24
N PHE A 70 -10.03 4.12 -5.13
CA PHE A 70 -8.95 3.28 -5.65
C PHE A 70 -7.58 3.65 -5.09
N LEU A 71 -7.52 4.60 -4.15
CA LEU A 71 -6.29 5.10 -3.57
C LEU A 71 -6.16 4.65 -2.12
N VAL A 72 -4.91 4.47 -1.71
CA VAL A 72 -4.53 4.26 -0.32
C VAL A 72 -4.02 5.59 0.23
N ALA A 73 -4.44 5.93 1.45
CA ALA A 73 -3.77 6.96 2.23
C ALA A 73 -2.57 6.31 2.92
N SER A 74 -1.40 6.44 2.30
CA SER A 74 -0.13 5.93 2.83
C SER A 74 0.43 6.90 3.85
N HIS A 75 0.90 6.42 4.99
CA HIS A 75 1.73 7.24 5.88
C HIS A 75 3.11 7.47 5.25
N ILE A 76 3.70 8.64 5.49
CA ILE A 76 5.10 8.93 5.10
C ILE A 76 6.03 8.40 6.19
N LYS A 77 5.80 8.79 7.44
CA LYS A 77 6.41 8.17 8.61
C LYS A 77 5.55 6.98 9.05
N PRO A 78 6.09 5.75 9.14
CA PRO A 78 5.31 4.56 9.45
C PRO A 78 4.51 4.69 10.75
N TRP A 79 3.28 4.18 10.75
CA TRP A 79 2.35 4.28 11.88
C TRP A 79 2.93 3.84 13.23
N ARG A 80 3.77 2.80 13.21
CA ARG A 80 4.44 2.24 14.40
C ARG A 80 5.40 3.22 15.06
N ASP A 81 5.97 4.14 14.29
CA ASP A 81 6.99 5.10 14.71
C ASP A 81 6.36 6.49 15.02
N CYS A 82 5.05 6.63 14.78
CA CYS A 82 4.30 7.86 14.98
C CYS A 82 3.74 8.02 16.39
N ASP A 83 3.75 9.26 16.89
CA ASP A 83 2.90 9.67 18.01
C ASP A 83 1.41 9.80 17.60
N ASN A 84 0.52 10.00 18.58
CA ASN A 84 -0.93 10.08 18.31
C ASN A 84 -1.33 11.28 17.43
N ARG A 85 -0.57 12.38 17.44
CA ARG A 85 -0.84 13.55 16.58
C ARG A 85 -0.40 13.25 15.15
N GLU A 86 0.78 12.66 14.97
CA GLU A 86 1.35 12.26 13.68
C GLU A 86 0.50 11.19 12.98
N ARG A 87 -0.06 10.23 13.74
CA ARG A 87 -0.95 9.17 13.21
C ARG A 87 -2.18 9.71 12.51
N LEU A 88 -2.70 10.85 12.97
CA LEU A 88 -3.89 11.50 12.42
C LEU A 88 -3.56 12.75 11.61
N SER A 89 -2.28 13.08 11.42
CA SER A 89 -1.86 14.25 10.64
C SER A 89 -2.02 13.98 9.15
N GLY A 90 -2.76 14.82 8.45
CA GLY A 90 -2.86 14.73 6.98
C GLY A 90 -1.52 14.98 6.29
N ALA A 91 -0.63 15.79 6.90
CA ALA A 91 0.70 16.07 6.38
C ALA A 91 1.65 14.87 6.51
N ASN A 92 1.32 13.87 7.33
CA ASN A 92 2.05 12.62 7.40
C ASN A 92 1.50 11.58 6.41
N GLY A 93 0.84 11.99 5.33
CA GLY A 93 0.33 11.05 4.36
C GLY A 93 0.28 11.54 2.94
N LEU A 94 0.25 10.57 2.03
CA LEU A 94 0.08 10.75 0.59
C LEU A 94 -1.06 9.86 0.10
N LEU A 95 -1.79 10.31 -0.92
CA LEU A 95 -2.63 9.41 -1.70
C LEU A 95 -1.77 8.70 -2.74
N LEU A 96 -1.81 7.38 -2.76
CA LEU A 96 -1.06 6.56 -3.70
C LEU A 96 -1.92 5.43 -4.26
N SER A 97 -1.67 5.05 -5.51
CA SER A 97 -2.25 3.82 -6.04
C SER A 97 -1.67 2.61 -5.29
N PRO A 98 -2.43 1.53 -5.04
CA PRO A 98 -2.00 0.43 -4.16
C PRO A 98 -0.64 -0.21 -4.53
N HIS A 99 -0.33 -0.29 -5.83
CA HIS A 99 0.93 -0.83 -6.31
C HIS A 99 2.12 0.12 -6.07
N VAL A 100 1.88 1.43 -6.14
CA VAL A 100 2.89 2.46 -5.82
C VAL A 100 3.10 2.57 -4.31
N ASP A 101 2.02 2.57 -3.54
CA ASP A 101 2.02 2.51 -2.06
C ASP A 101 2.94 1.40 -1.56
N LYS A 102 2.87 0.22 -2.18
CA LYS A 102 3.73 -0.92 -1.84
C LYS A 102 5.23 -0.64 -1.95
N LEU A 103 5.64 0.12 -2.96
CA LEU A 103 7.05 0.52 -3.14
C LEU A 103 7.43 1.61 -2.13
N PHE A 104 6.53 2.56 -1.92
CA PHE A 104 6.74 3.70 -1.05
C PHE A 104 6.89 3.28 0.42
N ASP A 105 5.92 2.54 0.97
CA ASP A 105 5.93 2.04 2.36
C ASP A 105 7.19 1.20 2.69
N ARG A 106 7.75 0.54 1.67
CA ARG A 106 8.98 -0.27 1.78
C ARG A 106 10.27 0.52 1.56
N HIS A 107 10.17 1.83 1.35
CA HIS A 107 11.29 2.73 1.09
C HIS A 107 12.07 2.33 -0.17
N TRP A 108 11.39 1.82 -1.19
CA TRP A 108 11.99 1.58 -2.52
C TRP A 108 11.89 2.79 -3.45
N ILE A 109 10.90 3.64 -3.20
CA ILE A 109 10.72 4.93 -3.87
C ILE A 109 10.49 6.02 -2.83
N SER A 110 10.80 7.26 -3.18
CA SER A 110 10.45 8.44 -2.38
C SER A 110 10.19 9.62 -3.32
N PHE A 111 10.11 10.83 -2.78
CA PHE A 111 9.99 12.05 -3.57
C PHE A 111 11.05 13.07 -3.14
N ASP A 112 11.54 13.87 -4.08
CA ASP A 112 12.37 15.04 -3.78
C ASP A 112 11.51 16.23 -3.28
N SER A 113 12.15 17.33 -2.92
CA SER A 113 11.46 18.54 -2.45
C SER A 113 10.63 19.26 -3.53
N GLY A 114 10.89 18.98 -4.81
CA GLY A 114 10.11 19.47 -5.94
C GLY A 114 8.87 18.60 -6.24
N GLY A 115 8.79 17.41 -5.66
CA GLY A 115 7.74 16.43 -5.94
C GLY A 115 8.08 15.44 -7.06
N ALA A 116 9.33 15.40 -7.54
CA ALA A 116 9.78 14.40 -8.48
C ALA A 116 9.96 13.04 -7.80
N LEU A 117 9.70 11.96 -8.54
CA LEU A 117 9.85 10.59 -8.05
C LEU A 117 11.33 10.21 -7.94
N LEU A 118 11.74 9.70 -6.78
CA LEU A 118 13.07 9.15 -6.54
C LEU A 118 12.98 7.62 -6.48
N CYS A 119 13.85 6.93 -7.23
CA CYS A 119 13.93 5.47 -7.23
C CYS A 119 15.35 5.01 -7.56
N GLU A 120 16.08 4.54 -6.55
CA GLU A 120 17.46 4.04 -6.71
C GLU A 120 17.57 2.52 -6.78
N HIS A 121 16.54 1.81 -6.32
CA HIS A 121 16.52 0.35 -6.28
C HIS A 121 16.15 -0.26 -7.64
N GLU A 122 16.95 -1.21 -8.14
CA GLU A 122 16.78 -1.81 -9.47
C GLU A 122 15.43 -2.53 -9.64
N ALA A 123 15.08 -3.45 -8.74
CA ALA A 123 13.82 -4.18 -8.81
C ALA A 123 12.58 -3.26 -8.75
N ALA A 124 12.69 -2.11 -8.09
CA ALA A 124 11.61 -1.13 -8.05
C ALA A 124 11.50 -0.37 -9.37
N ARG A 125 12.63 -0.02 -10.00
CA ARG A 125 12.65 0.53 -11.36
C ARG A 125 12.06 -0.44 -12.38
N ASP A 126 12.35 -1.74 -12.26
CA ASP A 126 11.73 -2.77 -13.11
C ASP A 126 10.21 -2.82 -12.96
N ALA A 127 9.73 -2.79 -11.71
CA ALA A 127 8.30 -2.76 -11.44
C ALA A 127 7.64 -1.50 -12.04
N LEU A 128 8.24 -0.32 -11.83
CA LEU A 128 7.76 0.95 -12.39
C LEU A 128 7.69 0.90 -13.92
N ARG A 129 8.73 0.37 -14.59
CA ARG A 129 8.73 0.16 -16.05
C ARG A 129 7.62 -0.76 -16.51
N CYS A 130 7.41 -1.89 -15.84
CA CYS A 130 6.32 -2.82 -16.16
C CYS A 130 4.93 -2.19 -16.00
N TRP A 131 4.80 -1.19 -15.12
CA TRP A 131 3.57 -0.43 -14.92
C TRP A 131 3.44 0.80 -15.83
N GLY A 132 4.44 1.08 -16.67
CA GLY A 132 4.46 2.26 -17.54
C GLY A 132 4.61 3.57 -16.76
N ILE A 133 5.35 3.55 -15.65
CA ILE A 133 5.60 4.72 -14.80
C ILE A 133 7.04 5.17 -14.99
N ASP A 134 7.22 6.28 -15.68
CA ASP A 134 8.54 6.90 -15.90
C ASP A 134 8.88 7.98 -14.86
N GLY A 135 7.89 8.42 -14.07
CA GLY A 135 8.03 9.47 -13.08
C GLY A 135 6.73 9.81 -12.37
N ALA A 136 6.72 10.94 -11.65
CA ALA A 136 5.51 11.44 -11.00
C ALA A 136 4.63 12.21 -11.99
N ASN A 137 3.34 11.88 -12.08
CA ASN A 137 2.38 12.64 -12.89
C ASN A 137 1.95 13.96 -12.23
N LEU A 138 2.04 14.09 -10.91
CA LEU A 138 1.71 15.32 -10.19
C LEU A 138 2.94 15.88 -9.47
N ILE A 139 3.71 16.66 -10.22
CA ILE A 139 4.89 17.38 -9.73
C ILE A 139 4.45 18.72 -9.13
N ARG A 140 4.50 18.81 -7.81
CA ARG A 140 4.34 20.06 -7.07
C ARG A 140 5.05 19.93 -5.72
N PRO A 141 5.53 21.05 -5.15
CA PRO A 141 6.15 21.06 -3.84
C PRO A 141 5.24 20.48 -2.75
N PHE A 142 5.85 19.86 -1.75
CA PHE A 142 5.15 19.45 -0.54
C PHE A 142 5.07 20.60 0.46
N SER A 143 4.14 20.50 1.41
CA SER A 143 4.09 21.44 2.53
C SER A 143 5.33 21.28 3.42
N ARG A 144 5.66 22.31 4.21
CA ARG A 144 6.79 22.25 5.16
C ARG A 144 6.69 21.07 6.15
N GLU A 145 5.47 20.73 6.57
CA GLU A 145 5.25 19.58 7.45
C GLU A 145 5.47 18.25 6.72
N GLN A 146 4.94 18.12 5.48
CA GLN A 146 5.19 16.93 4.65
C GLN A 146 6.68 16.73 4.36
N GLU A 147 7.42 17.80 4.07
CA GLU A 147 8.86 17.74 3.86
C GLU A 147 9.62 17.22 5.07
N THR A 148 9.15 17.53 6.28
CA THR A 148 9.79 17.01 7.50
C THR A 148 9.71 15.49 7.56
N PHE A 149 8.56 14.91 7.19
CA PHE A 149 8.40 13.46 7.11
C PHE A 149 9.14 12.85 5.92
N LEU A 150 9.09 13.51 4.75
CA LEU A 150 9.74 13.01 3.53
C LEU A 150 11.27 13.03 3.64
N HIS A 151 11.84 13.97 4.39
CA HIS A 151 13.27 13.95 4.68
C HIS A 151 13.68 12.65 5.37
N ALA A 152 13.01 12.30 6.48
CA ALA A 152 13.29 11.06 7.20
C ALA A 152 13.00 9.82 6.32
N HIS A 153 11.98 9.87 5.47
CA HIS A 153 11.67 8.79 4.54
C HIS A 153 12.77 8.60 3.47
N ARG A 154 13.34 9.68 2.94
CA ARG A 154 14.47 9.64 1.99
C ARG A 154 15.71 9.03 2.63
N ASP A 155 16.01 9.36 3.89
CA ASP A 155 17.17 8.83 4.61
C ASP A 155 17.11 7.29 4.80
N ALA A 156 15.91 6.72 4.74
CA ALA A 156 15.67 5.28 4.88
C ALA A 156 15.49 4.56 3.53
N LEU A 157 15.76 5.23 2.40
CA LEU A 157 15.70 4.62 1.07
C LEU A 157 16.61 3.39 0.98
N ARG A 158 16.11 2.36 0.32
CA ARG A 158 16.87 1.16 -0.01
C ARG A 158 17.56 1.39 -1.35
N HIS A 159 18.86 1.17 -1.38
CA HIS A 159 19.69 1.21 -2.58
C HIS A 159 19.83 -0.20 -3.18
#